data_AF-A0A397S606-F1
#
_entry.id   AF-A0A397S606-F1
#
_cell.length_a   1.000
_cell.length_b   1.000
_cell.length_c   1.000
_cell.angle_alpha   90.00
_cell.angle_beta   90.00
_cell.angle_gamma   90.00
#
_symmetry.space_group_name_H-M   'P 1'
#
loop_
_entity.id
_entity.type
_entity.pdbx_description
1 polymer ?
#
loop_
_entity_poly.entity_id
_entity_poly.type
_entity_poly.pdbx_seq_one_letter_code
_entity_poly.pdbx_strand_id
1 'polypeptide(L)'
;MLRLEITEKLTSLYEFKLLFCDSRDGGGNGKFHEICDDKPRTVTIVKVENSNEILGGYNLISWKSDGLGGSTKDSFIFSFNNDKIENFILSRMKDENDAISNSNYTGPSFGKSELMI
;
A
#
# COMPACT_ATOMS: atom_id res chain seq x y z
N MET A 1 10.44 -12.08 26.23
CA MET A 1 10.72 -11.80 24.81
C MET A 1 10.10 -12.92 23.99
N LEU A 2 8.83 -12.76 23.59
CA LEU A 2 8.12 -13.71 22.73
C LEU A 2 8.43 -13.33 21.29
N ARG A 3 9.22 -14.13 20.57
CA ARG A 3 9.72 -13.75 19.23
C ARG A 3 9.49 -14.75 18.11
N LEU A 4 8.71 -15.83 18.28
CA LEU A 4 8.47 -16.76 17.15
C LEU A 4 7.12 -17.47 17.06
N GLU A 5 6.18 -17.29 18.00
CA GLU A 5 4.87 -17.97 17.92
C GLU A 5 3.87 -17.32 16.95
N ILE A 6 4.20 -16.15 16.37
CA ILE A 6 3.31 -15.38 15.47
C ILE A 6 3.40 -15.88 14.01
N THR A 7 4.57 -16.33 13.57
CA THR A 7 4.85 -16.61 12.14
C THR A 7 4.13 -17.87 11.63
N GLU A 8 4.03 -18.93 12.43
CA GLU A 8 3.37 -20.19 12.02
C GLU A 8 1.84 -20.12 12.08
N LYS A 9 1.27 -19.27 12.95
CA LYS A 9 -0.18 -19.15 13.12
C LYS A 9 -0.83 -18.19 12.11
N LEU A 10 -0.09 -17.19 11.62
CA LEU A 10 -0.58 -16.19 10.66
C LEU A 10 -0.69 -16.68 9.21
N THR A 11 0.05 -17.72 8.83
CA THR A 11 0.04 -18.24 7.45
C THR A 11 -1.30 -18.81 7.01
N SER A 12 -2.25 -19.02 7.93
CA SER A 12 -3.58 -19.59 7.63
C SER A 12 -4.76 -18.60 7.64
N LEU A 13 -4.57 -17.34 8.05
CA LEU A 13 -5.69 -16.40 8.23
C LEU A 13 -5.99 -15.54 7.00
N TYR A 14 -5.01 -15.34 6.11
CA TYR A 14 -5.14 -14.45 4.97
C TYR A 14 -4.47 -15.05 3.74
N GLU A 15 -5.18 -15.05 2.62
CA GLU A 15 -4.65 -15.39 1.31
C GLU A 15 -4.37 -14.10 0.53
N PHE A 16 -3.10 -13.89 0.14
CA PHE A 16 -2.73 -12.76 -0.70
C PHE A 16 -2.87 -13.13 -2.18
N LYS A 17 -3.69 -12.36 -2.89
CA LYS A 17 -3.80 -12.44 -4.35
C LYS A 17 -3.17 -11.21 -4.98
N LEU A 18 -2.21 -11.43 -5.88
CA LEU A 18 -1.60 -10.36 -6.66
C LEU A 18 -2.63 -9.75 -7.62
N LEU A 19 -3.04 -8.50 -7.36
CA LEU A 19 -3.98 -7.76 -8.19
C LEU A 19 -3.26 -7.14 -9.40
N PHE A 20 -2.30 -6.27 -9.15
CA PHE A 20 -1.55 -5.50 -10.15
C PHE A 20 -0.04 -5.65 -9.93
N CYS A 21 0.72 -5.75 -11.02
CA CYS A 21 2.18 -5.67 -11.02
C CYS A 21 2.66 -4.98 -12.29
N ASP A 22 3.41 -3.89 -12.15
CA ASP A 22 3.89 -3.05 -13.25
C ASP A 22 4.58 -3.86 -14.36
N SER A 23 5.46 -4.79 -13.99
CA SER A 23 6.18 -5.65 -14.93
C SER A 23 5.32 -6.71 -15.63
N ARG A 24 4.14 -7.03 -15.10
CA ARG A 24 3.20 -8.03 -15.66
C ARG A 24 2.10 -7.38 -16.49
N ASP A 25 1.50 -6.32 -15.97
CA ASP A 25 0.24 -5.77 -16.49
C ASP A 25 0.45 -4.56 -17.41
N GLY A 26 1.69 -4.06 -17.50
CA GLY A 26 2.04 -2.82 -18.18
C GLY A 26 1.86 -1.64 -17.24
N GLY A 27 2.88 -0.80 -17.15
CA GLY A 27 2.88 0.32 -16.22
C GLY A 27 1.87 1.41 -16.54
N GLY A 28 1.61 2.25 -15.54
CA GLY A 28 0.80 3.46 -15.66
C GLY A 28 -0.52 3.44 -14.89
N ASN A 29 -0.94 4.65 -14.51
CA ASN A 29 -2.05 4.89 -13.58
C ASN A 29 -3.39 4.37 -14.12
N GLY A 30 -3.61 4.45 -15.44
CA GLY A 30 -4.81 3.91 -16.06
C GLY A 30 -4.97 2.40 -15.89
N LYS A 31 -3.87 1.63 -16.00
CA LYS A 31 -3.90 0.18 -15.82
C LYS A 31 -4.12 -0.22 -14.37
N PHE A 32 -3.52 0.56 -13.44
CA PHE A 32 -3.80 0.41 -12.02
C PHE A 32 -5.30 0.58 -11.73
N HIS A 33 -5.92 1.67 -12.16
CA HIS A 33 -7.35 1.91 -11.91
C HIS A 33 -8.26 0.88 -12.57
N GLU A 34 -7.94 0.42 -13.79
CA GLU A 34 -8.67 -0.66 -14.47
C GLU A 34 -8.74 -1.94 -13.62
N ILE A 35 -7.69 -2.25 -12.87
CA ILE A 35 -7.54 -3.51 -12.12
C ILE A 35 -7.92 -3.36 -10.64
N CYS A 36 -7.52 -2.26 -10.02
CA CYS A 36 -7.51 -2.08 -8.56
C CYS A 36 -8.64 -1.20 -8.02
N ASP A 37 -9.36 -0.46 -8.86
CA ASP A 37 -10.52 0.29 -8.38
C ASP A 37 -11.58 -0.65 -7.80
N ASP A 38 -12.28 -0.13 -6.80
CA ASP A 38 -13.26 -0.86 -5.97
C ASP A 38 -12.70 -2.04 -5.18
N LYS A 39 -11.38 -2.29 -5.19
CA LYS A 39 -10.74 -3.34 -4.39
C LYS A 39 -10.34 -2.80 -3.01
N PRO A 40 -10.97 -3.26 -1.91
CA PRO A 40 -10.58 -2.88 -0.56
C PRO A 40 -9.45 -3.78 -0.03
N ARG A 41 -8.88 -3.40 1.12
CA ARG A 41 -7.91 -4.22 1.89
C ARG A 41 -6.70 -4.64 1.05
N THR A 42 -6.13 -3.69 0.34
CA THR A 42 -4.97 -3.92 -0.53
C THR A 42 -3.68 -3.51 0.15
N VAL A 43 -2.60 -4.24 -0.13
CA VAL A 43 -1.24 -3.83 0.22
C VAL A 43 -0.52 -3.46 -1.07
N THR A 44 0.04 -2.26 -1.10
CA THR A 44 0.92 -1.78 -2.16
C THR A 44 2.37 -1.96 -1.74
N ILE A 45 3.21 -2.50 -2.62
CA ILE A 45 4.64 -2.71 -2.39
C ILE A 45 5.39 -2.16 -3.59
N VAL A 46 6.34 -1.27 -3.34
CA VAL A 46 7.20 -0.64 -4.36
C VAL A 46 8.65 -0.78 -3.94
N LYS A 47 9.49 -1.21 -4.88
CA LYS A 47 10.94 -1.20 -4.73
C LYS A 47 11.48 0.10 -5.32
N VAL A 48 12.26 0.83 -4.55
CA VAL A 48 12.92 2.05 -5.03
C VAL A 48 14.06 1.66 -5.98
N GLU A 49 14.14 2.34 -7.13
CA GLU A 49 15.17 2.08 -8.12
C GLU A 49 16.57 2.37 -7.54
N ASN A 50 17.54 1.51 -7.86
CA ASN A 50 18.92 1.65 -7.41
C ASN A 50 19.10 1.65 -5.87
N SER A 51 18.13 1.10 -5.12
CA SER A 51 18.26 0.92 -3.67
C SER A 51 17.66 -0.40 -3.18
N ASN A 52 17.96 -0.72 -1.92
CA ASN A 52 17.37 -1.82 -1.17
C ASN A 52 16.10 -1.38 -0.41
N GLU A 53 15.60 -0.18 -0.65
CA GLU A 53 14.43 0.33 0.04
C GLU A 53 13.14 -0.21 -0.60
N ILE A 54 12.22 -0.64 0.25
CA ILE A 54 10.85 -0.99 -0.10
C ILE A 54 9.94 0.00 0.59
N LEU A 55 9.11 0.67 -0.20
CA LEU A 55 8.05 1.55 0.27
C LEU A 55 6.70 0.89 0.01
N GLY A 56 5.69 1.29 0.75
CA GLY A 56 4.36 0.79 0.49
C GLY A 56 3.33 1.32 1.47
N GLY A 57 2.14 0.76 1.35
CA GLY A 57 1.06 1.09 2.26
C GLY A 57 -0.08 0.10 2.19
N TYR A 58 -0.83 0.03 3.27
CA TYR A 58 -2.07 -0.72 3.36
C TYR A 58 -3.23 0.24 3.24
N ASN A 59 -4.12 -0.03 2.29
CA ASN A 59 -5.38 0.67 2.15
C ASN A 59 -6.52 -0.24 2.63
N LEU A 60 -7.19 0.15 3.73
CA LEU A 60 -8.35 -0.59 4.24
C LEU A 60 -9.57 -0.47 3.31
N ILE A 61 -9.78 0.72 2.77
CA ILE A 61 -10.93 1.03 1.90
C ILE A 61 -10.59 0.74 0.44
N SER A 62 -11.55 0.88 -0.45
CA SER A 62 -11.33 0.69 -1.89
C SER A 62 -10.59 1.87 -2.51
N TRP A 63 -9.76 1.58 -3.52
CA TRP A 63 -9.26 2.58 -4.47
C TRP A 63 -10.40 3.09 -5.35
N LYS A 64 -10.27 4.35 -5.78
CA LYS A 64 -11.15 4.99 -6.75
C LYS A 64 -10.34 5.94 -7.64
N SER A 65 -11.00 6.42 -8.68
CA SER A 65 -10.48 7.46 -9.58
C SER A 65 -11.45 8.67 -9.67
N ASP A 66 -12.15 9.01 -8.59
CA ASP A 66 -13.19 10.05 -8.55
C ASP A 66 -12.67 11.44 -8.15
N GLY A 67 -11.38 11.55 -7.84
CA GLY A 67 -10.72 12.79 -7.40
C GLY A 67 -11.00 13.17 -5.94
N LEU A 68 -11.64 12.30 -5.15
CA LEU A 68 -12.02 12.59 -3.77
C LEU A 68 -11.05 11.98 -2.75
N GLY A 69 -11.00 12.60 -1.57
CA GLY A 69 -10.32 12.04 -0.40
C GLY A 69 -11.05 10.79 0.13
N GLY A 70 -10.28 9.76 0.47
CA GLY A 70 -10.78 8.57 1.13
C GLY A 70 -10.46 8.58 2.62
N SER A 71 -11.50 8.43 3.44
CA SER A 71 -11.36 8.50 4.89
C SER A 71 -11.18 7.13 5.54
N THR A 72 -10.15 6.96 6.37
CA THR A 72 -9.83 5.70 7.06
C THR A 72 -8.82 5.92 8.19
N LYS A 73 -9.02 5.22 9.32
CA LYS A 73 -8.13 5.24 10.49
C LYS A 73 -7.07 4.14 10.45
N ASP A 74 -7.35 3.08 9.69
CA ASP A 74 -6.58 1.84 9.72
C ASP A 74 -5.60 1.71 8.57
N SER A 75 -5.63 2.63 7.60
CA SER A 75 -4.62 2.70 6.55
C SER A 75 -3.30 3.27 7.10
N PHE A 76 -2.20 2.76 6.58
CA PHE A 76 -0.85 3.15 6.99
C PHE A 76 0.12 3.00 5.83
N ILE A 77 1.19 3.78 5.86
CA ILE A 77 2.35 3.58 4.98
C ILE A 77 3.48 2.93 5.77
N PHE A 78 4.39 2.31 5.05
CA PHE A 78 5.57 1.70 5.62
C PHE A 78 6.79 1.90 4.73
N SER A 79 7.96 1.82 5.36
CA SER A 79 9.22 1.61 4.66
C SER A 79 10.01 0.48 5.32
N PHE A 80 10.72 -0.27 4.49
CA PHE A 80 11.68 -1.28 4.90
C PHE A 80 13.01 -1.00 4.22
N ASN A 81 14.10 -1.14 4.96
CA ASN A 81 15.41 -1.32 4.35
C ASN A 81 15.68 -2.83 4.27
N ASN A 82 15.83 -3.36 3.06
CA ASN A 82 15.96 -4.79 2.79
C ASN A 82 17.23 -5.41 3.41
N ASP A 83 18.16 -4.62 3.95
CA ASP A 83 19.31 -5.11 4.69
C ASP A 83 18.93 -5.65 6.08
N LYS A 84 17.88 -5.10 6.71
CA LYS A 84 17.42 -5.47 8.06
C LYS A 84 15.91 -5.25 8.20
N ILE A 85 15.12 -6.31 8.13
CA ILE A 85 13.66 -6.26 8.29
C ILE A 85 13.19 -5.65 9.61
N GLU A 86 14.04 -5.69 10.64
CA GLU A 86 13.78 -5.11 11.97
C GLU A 86 13.71 -3.58 11.96
N ASN A 87 14.27 -2.93 10.94
CA ASN A 87 14.32 -1.47 10.81
C ASN A 87 13.14 -0.92 10.00
N PHE A 88 11.97 -1.55 10.10
CA PHE A 88 10.79 -1.04 9.41
C PHE A 88 10.27 0.24 10.09
N ILE A 89 9.78 1.16 9.28
CA ILE A 89 9.01 2.31 9.75
C ILE A 89 7.56 2.06 9.33
N LEU A 90 6.63 2.25 10.27
CA LEU A 90 5.20 2.22 10.00
C LEU A 90 4.60 3.55 10.46
N SER A 91 3.92 4.23 9.56
CA SER A 91 3.31 5.54 9.82
C SER A 91 1.82 5.51 9.47
N ARG A 92 0.98 5.87 10.44
CA ARG A 92 -0.47 6.03 10.22
C ARG A 92 -0.75 7.46 9.75
N MET A 93 -1.79 7.62 8.96
CA MET A 93 -2.21 8.94 8.47
C MET A 93 -2.63 9.83 9.63
N LYS A 94 -2.16 11.07 9.64
CA LYS A 94 -2.49 12.06 10.68
C LYS A 94 -3.91 12.61 10.49
N ASP A 95 -4.31 12.81 9.23
CA ASP A 95 -5.64 13.26 8.85
C ASP A 95 -6.40 12.06 8.29
N GLU A 96 -7.29 11.51 9.11
CA GLU A 96 -8.06 10.33 8.75
C GLU A 96 -9.07 10.61 7.63
N ASN A 97 -9.46 11.88 7.41
CA ASN A 97 -10.44 12.21 6.38
C ASN A 97 -9.82 12.17 4.97
N ASP A 98 -8.53 12.45 4.88
CA ASP A 98 -7.75 12.52 3.65
C ASP A 98 -6.64 11.46 3.64
N ALA A 99 -6.90 10.30 4.22
CA ALA A 99 -5.94 9.21 4.37
C ALA A 99 -5.57 8.54 3.04
N ILE A 100 -6.46 8.59 2.03
CA ILE A 100 -6.26 8.08 0.68
C ILE A 100 -6.59 9.19 -0.33
N SER A 101 -5.79 9.30 -1.39
CA SER A 101 -6.05 10.23 -2.50
C SER A 101 -6.47 9.45 -3.75
N ASN A 102 -7.70 9.65 -4.22
CA ASN A 102 -8.28 8.93 -5.37
C ASN A 102 -8.16 9.73 -6.67
N SER A 103 -6.99 10.33 -6.92
CA SER A 103 -6.72 11.02 -8.19
C SER A 103 -6.65 10.01 -9.33
N ASN A 104 -7.32 10.33 -10.45
CA ASN A 104 -7.25 9.55 -11.69
C ASN A 104 -5.90 9.65 -12.41
N TYR A 105 -5.00 10.53 -11.94
CA TYR A 105 -3.68 10.75 -12.51
C TYR A 105 -2.55 10.06 -11.74
N THR A 106 -2.84 9.29 -10.71
CA THR A 106 -1.84 8.62 -9.86
C THR A 106 -2.23 7.16 -9.66
N GLY A 107 -1.28 6.29 -9.35
CA GLY A 107 -1.60 4.96 -8.88
C GLY A 107 -2.03 4.99 -7.41
N PRO A 108 -1.50 4.10 -6.57
CA PRO A 108 -1.69 4.16 -5.13
C PRO A 108 -1.19 5.50 -4.54
N SER A 109 -2.08 6.24 -3.87
CA SER A 109 -1.72 7.46 -3.17
C SER A 109 -2.31 7.52 -1.75
N PHE A 110 -1.43 7.76 -0.78
CA PHE A 110 -1.74 7.81 0.65
C PHE A 110 -1.52 9.22 1.17
N GLY A 111 -2.49 9.71 1.93
CA GLY A 111 -2.47 11.04 2.54
C GLY A 111 -2.57 12.18 1.52
N LYS A 112 -2.14 13.37 1.95
CA LYS A 112 -1.93 14.58 1.13
C LYS A 112 -0.51 14.59 0.52
N SER A 113 -0.11 13.50 -0.11
CA SER A 113 1.23 13.27 -0.71
C SER A 113 2.30 12.71 0.24
N GLU A 114 1.91 12.07 1.34
CA GLU A 114 2.82 11.29 2.19
C GLU A 114 3.45 10.12 1.42
N LEU A 115 2.68 9.48 0.51
CA LEU A 115 3.21 8.54 -0.47
C LEU A 115 2.37 8.60 -1.76
N MET A 116 3.03 8.80 -2.89
CA MET A 116 2.42 8.78 -4.22
C MET A 116 3.27 7.90 -5.13
N ILE A 117 2.63 6.95 -5.80
CA ILE A 117 3.25 5.95 -6.68
C ILE A 117 2.69 6.11 -8.09
#